data_AF-A0A6G9CW28-F1
#
_entry.id   AF-A0A6G9CW28-F1
#
_cell.length_a   1.000
_cell.length_b   1.000
_cell.length_c   1.000
_cell.angle_alpha   90.00
_cell.angle_beta   90.00
_cell.angle_gamma   90.00
#
_symmetry.space_group_name_H-M   'P 1'
#
loop_
_entity.id
_entity.type
_entity.pdbx_description
1 polymer ?
#
loop_
_entity_poly.entity_id
_entity_poly.type
_entity_poly.pdbx_seq_one_letter_code
_entity_poly.pdbx_strand_id
1 'polypeptide(L)'
;MMQVMPNFVAMRAGARPEGWMLYGNRLWVQSPRKVMVHPTPDDSIPLGFIADMTTNVVHGRLVCVSIRVTSEQDGEVTSDGLRRIPIANWVEQAARKLGIVRELEQQPDGTFTPVEFRMPDPHFADDGMTDEALESISRIYAFCMATGQKPTGVLERQFGMPRPTASRWISIARKRGILSDAHEFVRDAEDLISRDKFIRYSVPLEEFNRGR
;
A
#
# COMPACT_ATOMS: atom_id res chain seq x y z
N MET A 1 1.48 5.52 -23.92
CA MET A 1 0.01 5.39 -24.01
C MET A 1 -0.55 5.54 -22.60
N MET A 2 -1.41 6.53 -22.39
CA MET A 2 -2.08 6.75 -21.11
C MET A 2 -3.18 5.70 -20.99
N GLN A 3 -3.01 4.72 -20.10
CA GLN A 3 -3.96 3.64 -19.89
C GLN A 3 -5.22 4.25 -19.28
N VAL A 4 -6.35 4.20 -19.98
CA VAL A 4 -7.63 4.67 -19.43
C VAL A 4 -8.08 3.66 -18.35
N MET A 5 -8.60 4.19 -17.23
CA MET A 5 -8.62 3.51 -15.94
C MET A 5 -10.02 3.49 -15.31
N PRO A 6 -10.34 2.44 -14.52
CA PRO A 6 -11.61 2.38 -13.81
C PRO A 6 -11.78 3.53 -12.83
N ASN A 7 -13.04 3.87 -12.57
CA ASN A 7 -13.41 4.73 -11.46
C ASN A 7 -13.41 3.92 -10.15
N PHE A 8 -12.76 4.47 -9.13
CA PHE A 8 -12.68 3.86 -7.80
C PHE A 8 -13.43 4.75 -6.81
N VAL A 9 -14.38 4.16 -6.10
CA VAL A 9 -15.13 4.85 -5.05
C VAL A 9 -14.89 4.09 -3.75
N ALA A 10 -14.34 4.78 -2.74
CA ALA A 10 -14.37 4.23 -1.39
C ALA A 10 -15.82 4.19 -0.93
N MET A 11 -16.35 2.99 -0.64
CA MET A 11 -17.60 2.93 0.10
C MET A 11 -17.34 3.57 1.47
N ARG A 12 -18.23 4.46 1.93
CA ARG A 12 -18.14 5.05 3.27
C ARG A 12 -18.09 3.91 4.29
N ALA A 13 -16.89 3.57 4.74
CA ALA A 13 -16.72 2.85 5.97
C ALA A 13 -17.09 3.84 7.09
N GLY A 14 -17.95 3.44 8.03
CA GLY A 14 -17.98 4.12 9.32
C GLY A 14 -16.54 4.18 9.80
N ALA A 15 -16.03 5.38 10.08
CA ALA A 15 -14.62 5.63 10.35
C ALA A 15 -14.19 4.84 11.58
N ARG A 16 -13.77 3.59 11.38
CA ARG A 16 -13.07 2.84 12.41
C ARG A 16 -11.62 3.30 12.36
N PRO A 17 -11.05 3.69 13.51
CA PRO A 17 -9.68 4.16 13.58
C PRO A 17 -8.67 3.00 13.51
N GLU A 18 -9.08 1.81 13.08
CA GLU A 18 -8.24 0.63 12.99
C GLU A 18 -7.44 0.60 11.67
N GLY A 19 -6.23 0.05 11.73
CA GLY A 19 -5.36 -0.04 10.57
C GLY A 19 -4.03 -0.72 10.90
N TRP A 20 -3.08 -0.60 9.98
CA TRP A 20 -1.77 -1.22 10.10
C TRP A 20 -0.66 -0.20 10.01
N MET A 21 0.34 -0.35 10.87
CA MET A 21 1.64 0.28 10.74
C MET A 21 2.57 -0.68 10.01
N LEU A 22 3.14 -0.25 8.89
CA LEU A 22 3.99 -1.11 8.06
C LEU A 22 5.42 -0.59 7.94
N TYR A 23 6.34 -1.54 7.79
CA TYR A 23 7.75 -1.33 7.49
C TYR A 23 8.47 -0.45 8.51
N GLY A 24 8.22 -0.71 9.80
CA GLY A 24 8.78 0.09 10.90
C GLY A 24 8.18 1.49 10.98
N ASN A 25 6.84 1.56 11.07
CA ASN A 25 6.10 2.80 11.28
C ASN A 25 6.25 3.82 10.13
N ARG A 26 6.58 3.34 8.93
CA ARG A 26 6.75 4.19 7.75
C ARG A 26 5.44 4.46 7.04
N LEU A 27 4.56 3.46 7.05
CA LEU A 27 3.27 3.56 6.37
C LEU A 27 2.13 3.28 7.34
N TRP A 28 1.08 4.07 7.23
CA TRP A 28 -0.23 3.80 7.79
C TRP A 28 -1.16 3.27 6.71
N VAL A 29 -1.79 2.12 6.98
CA VAL A 29 -2.74 1.50 6.06
C VAL A 29 -4.09 1.33 6.72
N GLN A 30 -5.07 2.11 6.28
CA GLN A 30 -6.43 2.03 6.83
C GLN A 30 -7.15 0.81 6.25
N SER A 31 -7.25 -0.25 7.03
CA SER A 31 -7.62 -1.58 6.55
C SER A 31 -8.18 -2.43 7.71
N PRO A 32 -9.24 -3.25 7.49
CA PRO A 32 -9.84 -3.59 6.21
C PRO A 32 -10.69 -2.45 5.61
N ARG A 33 -10.71 -2.35 4.27
CA ARG A 33 -11.45 -1.29 3.57
C ARG A 33 -12.22 -1.81 2.36
N LYS A 34 -13.49 -1.43 2.27
CA LYS A 34 -14.35 -1.71 1.12
C LYS A 34 -14.13 -0.68 0.02
N VAL A 35 -13.91 -1.16 -1.18
CA VAL A 35 -13.62 -0.38 -2.39
C VAL A 35 -14.58 -0.84 -3.47
N MET A 36 -15.35 0.09 -4.03
CA MET A 36 -16.18 -0.15 -5.20
C MET A 36 -15.39 0.25 -6.44
N VAL A 37 -15.35 -0.65 -7.42
CA VAL A 37 -14.72 -0.43 -8.71
C VAL A 37 -15.81 -0.42 -9.76
N HIS A 38 -15.86 0.66 -10.51
CA HIS A 38 -16.70 0.81 -11.69
C HIS A 38 -15.79 0.82 -12.92
N PRO A 39 -15.60 -0.35 -13.57
CA PRO A 39 -14.96 -0.41 -14.86
C PRO A 39 -15.69 0.46 -15.88
N THR A 40 -14.95 1.17 -16.71
CA THR A 40 -15.51 1.98 -17.78
C THR A 40 -15.24 1.32 -19.14
N PRO A 41 -16.07 1.57 -20.18
CA PRO A 41 -15.84 1.04 -21.52
C PRO A 41 -14.48 1.43 -22.11
N ASP A 42 -13.93 2.57 -21.67
CA ASP A 42 -12.62 3.04 -22.10
C ASP A 42 -11.47 2.33 -21.38
N ASP A 43 -11.74 1.58 -20.30
CA ASP A 43 -10.70 0.87 -19.56
C ASP A 43 -9.91 -0.06 -20.47
N SER A 44 -8.60 -0.20 -20.18
CA SER A 44 -7.76 -1.17 -20.90
C SER A 44 -8.28 -2.62 -20.90
N ILE A 45 -9.16 -2.94 -19.94
CA ILE A 45 -9.92 -4.18 -19.88
C ILE A 45 -11.36 -3.76 -19.55
N PRO A 46 -12.23 -3.52 -20.56
CA PRO A 46 -13.62 -3.19 -20.30
C PRO A 46 -14.29 -4.44 -19.72
N LEU A 47 -14.90 -4.28 -18.55
CA LEU A 47 -15.63 -5.33 -17.85
C LEU A 47 -17.09 -4.90 -17.75
N GLY A 48 -18.02 -5.76 -18.16
CA GLY A 48 -19.47 -5.49 -18.11
C GLY A 48 -20.09 -5.66 -16.72
N PHE A 49 -19.33 -5.41 -15.66
CA PHE A 49 -19.76 -5.62 -14.28
C PHE A 49 -19.10 -4.65 -13.31
N ILE A 50 -19.79 -4.38 -12.20
CA ILE A 50 -19.28 -3.64 -11.04
C ILE A 50 -18.62 -4.63 -10.08
N ALA A 51 -17.57 -4.21 -9.40
CA ALA A 51 -16.91 -5.02 -8.38
C ALA A 51 -16.84 -4.31 -7.01
N ASP A 52 -17.32 -5.00 -5.97
CA ASP A 52 -17.10 -4.66 -4.57
C ASP A 52 -15.94 -5.46 -4.02
N MET A 53 -14.81 -4.79 -3.78
CA MET A 53 -13.60 -5.36 -3.21
C MET A 53 -13.50 -5.05 -1.73
N THR A 54 -13.10 -6.02 -0.91
CA THR A 54 -12.59 -5.79 0.44
C THR A 54 -11.08 -5.98 0.43
N THR A 55 -10.37 -4.93 0.81
CA THR A 55 -8.91 -4.95 0.97
C THR A 55 -8.56 -5.25 2.42
N ASN A 56 -7.49 -6.02 2.64
CA ASN A 56 -6.84 -6.15 3.94
C ASN A 56 -5.31 -6.16 3.81
N VAL A 57 -4.57 -5.97 4.91
CA VAL A 57 -3.14 -6.26 4.95
C VAL A 57 -2.91 -7.73 5.29
N VAL A 58 -2.05 -8.38 4.51
CA VAL A 58 -1.58 -9.75 4.74
C VAL A 58 -0.06 -9.75 4.55
N HIS A 59 0.70 -10.15 5.57
CA HIS A 59 2.17 -10.17 5.57
C HIS A 59 2.81 -8.87 5.06
N GLY A 60 2.33 -7.72 5.56
CA GLY A 60 2.88 -6.41 5.19
C GLY A 60 2.39 -5.84 3.86
N ARG A 61 1.53 -6.56 3.14
CA ARG A 61 1.04 -6.17 1.82
C ARG A 61 -0.46 -5.94 1.83
N LEU A 62 -0.92 -4.83 1.25
CA LEU A 62 -2.33 -4.62 0.94
C LEU A 62 -2.76 -5.59 -0.17
N VAL A 63 -3.79 -6.37 0.10
CA VAL A 63 -4.34 -7.38 -0.82
C VAL A 63 -5.86 -7.31 -0.86
N CYS A 64 -6.45 -7.83 -1.92
CA CYS A 64 -7.88 -8.12 -1.97
C CYS A 64 -8.15 -9.45 -1.25
N VAL A 65 -8.97 -9.42 -0.20
CA VAL A 65 -9.36 -10.64 0.55
C VAL A 65 -10.75 -11.14 0.17
N SER A 66 -11.56 -10.31 -0.48
CA SER A 66 -12.88 -10.69 -0.99
C SER A 66 -13.26 -9.76 -2.14
N ILE A 67 -13.88 -10.33 -3.17
CA ILE A 67 -14.45 -9.59 -4.29
C ILE A 67 -15.85 -10.13 -4.57
N ARG A 68 -16.81 -9.23 -4.72
CA ARG A 68 -18.15 -9.54 -5.22
C ARG A 68 -18.35 -8.80 -6.53
N VAL A 69 -18.86 -9.50 -7.53
CA VAL A 69 -19.09 -8.95 -8.86
C VAL A 69 -20.59 -9.00 -9.15
N THR A 70 -21.10 -7.92 -9.72
CA THR A 70 -22.50 -7.79 -10.13
C THR A 70 -22.56 -7.29 -11.56
N SER A 71 -23.28 -8.02 -12.43
CA SER A 71 -23.50 -7.60 -13.81
C SER A 71 -24.18 -6.23 -13.91
N GLU A 72 -23.79 -5.41 -14.89
CA GLU A 72 -24.56 -4.23 -15.29
C GLU A 72 -25.53 -4.58 -16.43
N GLN A 73 -26.76 -4.04 -16.37
CA GLN A 73 -27.73 -3.95 -17.48
C GLN A 73 -27.72 -5.13 -18.48
N ASP A 74 -28.31 -6.26 -18.08
CA ASP A 74 -28.45 -7.48 -18.90
C ASP A 74 -27.14 -8.17 -19.35
N GLY A 75 -25.98 -7.76 -18.81
CA GLY A 75 -24.72 -8.47 -19.01
C GLY A 75 -24.67 -9.83 -18.29
N GLU A 76 -23.68 -10.64 -18.64
CA GLU A 76 -23.42 -11.92 -17.98
C GLU A 76 -22.09 -11.88 -17.20
N VAL A 77 -22.08 -12.46 -16.00
CA VAL A 77 -20.83 -12.74 -15.28
C VAL A 77 -20.27 -14.07 -15.77
N THR A 78 -19.29 -14.01 -16.67
CA THR A 78 -18.66 -15.20 -17.23
C THR A 78 -17.35 -15.53 -16.53
N SER A 79 -16.94 -16.81 -16.59
CA SER A 79 -15.62 -17.23 -16.09
C SER A 79 -14.47 -16.53 -16.81
N ASP A 80 -14.63 -16.21 -18.10
CA ASP A 80 -13.64 -15.44 -18.86
C ASP A 80 -13.51 -14.00 -18.33
N GLY A 81 -14.64 -13.32 -18.13
CA GLY A 81 -14.68 -11.97 -17.55
C GLY A 81 -14.05 -11.91 -16.16
N LEU A 82 -14.35 -12.89 -15.30
CA LEU A 82 -13.76 -12.98 -13.95
C LEU A 82 -12.23 -13.17 -13.98
N ARG A 83 -11.70 -13.98 -14.92
CA ARG A 83 -10.25 -14.19 -15.07
C ARG A 83 -9.50 -12.96 -15.55
N ARG A 84 -10.19 -12.04 -16.23
CA ARG A 84 -9.62 -10.80 -16.75
C ARG A 84 -9.52 -9.69 -15.71
N ILE A 85 -10.09 -9.86 -14.51
CA ILE A 85 -10.04 -8.86 -13.45
C ILE A 85 -8.58 -8.63 -13.01
N PRO A 86 -8.03 -7.41 -13.19
CA PRO A 86 -6.64 -7.14 -12.83
C PRO A 86 -6.54 -6.76 -11.35
N ILE A 87 -6.86 -7.70 -10.44
CA ILE A 87 -6.95 -7.46 -8.98
C ILE A 87 -5.72 -6.73 -8.43
N ALA A 88 -4.52 -7.15 -8.83
CA ALA A 88 -3.28 -6.53 -8.36
C ALA A 88 -3.20 -5.04 -8.74
N ASN A 89 -3.60 -4.70 -9.97
CA ASN A 89 -3.65 -3.31 -10.41
C ASN A 89 -4.74 -2.53 -9.68
N TRP A 90 -5.92 -3.12 -9.47
CA TRP A 90 -6.99 -2.45 -8.71
C TRP A 90 -6.60 -2.16 -7.26
N VAL A 91 -5.90 -3.07 -6.58
CA VAL A 91 -5.40 -2.85 -5.22
C VAL A 91 -4.36 -1.73 -5.20
N GLU A 92 -3.42 -1.73 -6.15
CA GLU A 92 -2.42 -0.65 -6.31
C GLU A 92 -3.09 0.71 -6.54
N GLN A 93 -4.09 0.76 -7.43
CA GLN A 93 -4.83 1.98 -7.74
C GLN A 93 -5.67 2.46 -6.57
N ALA A 94 -6.33 1.55 -5.86
CA ALA A 94 -7.06 1.88 -4.65
C ALA A 94 -6.12 2.44 -3.57
N ALA A 95 -4.94 1.84 -3.39
CA ALA A 95 -3.92 2.33 -2.46
C ALA A 95 -3.57 3.79 -2.70
N ARG A 96 -3.33 4.15 -3.98
CA ARG A 96 -2.94 5.50 -4.42
C ARG A 96 -4.11 6.49 -4.42
N LYS A 97 -5.19 6.18 -5.16
CA LYS A 97 -6.30 7.11 -5.41
C LYS A 97 -7.20 7.35 -4.20
N LEU A 98 -7.35 6.36 -3.31
CA LEU A 98 -8.23 6.45 -2.14
C LEU A 98 -7.48 6.73 -0.84
N GLY A 99 -6.16 6.94 -0.91
CA GLY A 99 -5.30 7.18 0.26
C GLY A 99 -5.40 6.06 1.29
N ILE A 100 -5.51 4.80 0.85
CA ILE A 100 -5.57 3.63 1.76
C ILE A 100 -4.20 3.43 2.41
N VAL A 101 -3.13 3.60 1.62
CA VAL A 101 -1.74 3.56 2.08
C VAL A 101 -1.22 4.99 2.14
N ARG A 102 -0.83 5.42 3.33
CA ARG A 102 -0.27 6.75 3.60
C ARG A 102 1.09 6.63 4.25
N GLU A 103 1.95 7.61 4.00
CA GLU A 103 3.23 7.72 4.68
C GLU A 103 3.02 8.36 6.05
N LEU A 104 3.79 7.93 7.06
CA LEU A 104 3.81 8.57 8.37
C LEU A 104 4.96 9.58 8.41
N GLU A 105 4.60 10.85 8.47
CA GLU A 105 5.56 11.95 8.59
C GLU A 105 5.63 12.43 10.04
N GLN A 106 6.84 12.48 10.58
CA GLN A 106 7.08 13.03 11.91
C GLN A 106 6.95 14.56 11.87
N GLN A 107 6.09 15.08 12.72
CA GLN A 107 5.86 16.51 12.90
C GLN A 107 6.88 17.11 13.89
N PRO A 108 7.07 18.45 13.91
CA PRO A 108 7.99 19.11 14.84
C PRO A 108 7.69 18.85 16.32
N ASP A 109 6.44 18.55 16.66
CA ASP A 109 6.01 18.18 18.01
C ASP A 109 6.24 16.68 18.34
N GLY A 110 6.89 15.94 17.43
CA GLY A 110 7.20 14.52 17.59
C GLY A 110 6.02 13.58 17.33
N THR A 111 4.83 14.09 16.98
CA THR A 111 3.70 13.27 16.55
C THR A 111 3.91 12.75 15.12
N PHE A 112 3.24 11.66 14.75
CA PHE A 112 3.26 11.15 13.38
C PHE A 112 1.91 11.41 12.72
N THR A 113 1.94 12.03 11.55
CA THR A 113 0.73 12.33 10.78
C THR A 113 0.72 11.52 9.47
N PRO A 114 -0.37 10.81 9.16
CA PRO A 114 -0.53 10.17 7.86
C PRO A 114 -0.66 11.19 6.73
N VAL A 115 0.32 11.22 5.83
CA VAL A 115 0.36 12.08 4.64
C VAL A 115 0.29 11.25 3.36
N GLU A 116 -0.04 11.89 2.24
CA GLU A 116 0.03 11.24 0.93
C GLU A 116 1.47 10.84 0.63
N PHE A 117 1.68 9.57 0.25
CA PHE A 117 3.00 9.13 -0.20
C PHE A 117 3.40 9.84 -1.49
N ARG A 118 4.57 10.47 -1.46
CA ARG A 118 5.19 11.09 -2.64
C ARG A 118 6.50 10.40 -2.94
N MET A 119 6.74 10.12 -4.21
CA MET A 119 8.05 9.61 -4.63
C MET A 119 9.15 10.60 -4.19
N PRO A 120 10.29 10.10 -3.70
CA PRO A 120 11.45 10.94 -3.42
C PRO A 120 11.94 11.69 -4.65
N ASP A 121 12.84 12.65 -4.43
CA ASP A 121 13.54 13.35 -5.50
C ASP A 121 14.17 12.35 -6.49
N PRO A 122 13.96 12.47 -7.81
CA PRO A 122 14.59 11.60 -8.81
C PRO A 122 16.12 11.51 -8.71
N HIS A 123 16.77 12.53 -8.15
CA HIS A 123 18.20 12.67 -7.99
C HIS A 123 18.71 12.27 -6.60
N PHE A 124 17.88 11.63 -5.75
CA PHE A 124 18.26 11.26 -4.38
C PHE A 124 19.55 10.41 -4.27
N ALA A 125 19.96 9.77 -5.37
CA ALA A 125 21.10 8.86 -5.43
C ALA A 125 22.38 9.49 -6.01
N ASP A 126 22.34 10.75 -6.46
CA ASP A 126 23.43 11.39 -7.20
C ASP A 126 24.70 11.55 -6.35
N ASP A 127 24.53 11.81 -5.05
CA ASP A 127 25.62 11.90 -4.06
C ASP A 127 26.06 10.53 -3.50
N GLY A 128 25.52 9.44 -4.04
CA GLY A 128 25.81 8.08 -3.61
C GLY A 128 25.03 7.66 -2.36
N MET A 129 25.58 6.69 -1.62
CA MET A 129 24.87 5.99 -0.53
C MET A 129 24.94 6.76 0.80
N THR A 130 24.40 7.97 0.83
CA THR A 130 24.21 8.77 2.05
C THR A 130 23.06 8.23 2.91
N ASP A 131 22.93 8.69 4.15
CA ASP A 131 21.82 8.27 5.01
C ASP A 131 20.48 8.79 4.48
N GLU A 132 20.43 9.99 3.89
CA GLU A 132 19.26 10.54 3.21
C GLU A 132 18.86 9.71 1.98
N ALA A 133 19.85 9.20 1.26
CA ALA A 133 19.61 8.34 0.11
C ALA A 133 19.11 6.95 0.52
N LEU A 134 19.63 6.42 1.64
CA LEU A 134 19.15 5.18 2.27
C LEU A 134 17.76 5.34 2.89
N GLU A 135 17.42 6.52 3.38
CA GLU A 135 16.06 6.85 3.82
C GLU A 135 15.10 6.85 2.63
N SER A 136 15.47 7.54 1.54
CA SER A 136 14.67 7.58 0.31
C SER A 136 14.44 6.21 -0.31
N ILE A 137 15.46 5.35 -0.39
CA ILE A 137 15.30 3.98 -0.89
C ILE A 137 14.42 3.13 0.04
N SER A 138 14.46 3.37 1.35
CA SER A 138 13.62 2.67 2.34
C SER A 138 12.15 3.05 2.19
N ARG A 139 11.85 4.33 1.96
CA ARG A 139 10.51 4.83 1.65
C ARG A 139 9.96 4.17 0.38
N ILE A 140 10.76 4.13 -0.69
CA ILE A 140 10.39 3.46 -1.96
C ILE A 140 10.14 1.97 -1.74
N TYR A 141 11.04 1.29 -1.02
CA TYR A 141 10.88 -0.13 -0.71
C TYR A 141 9.59 -0.41 0.05
N ALA A 142 9.33 0.31 1.13
CA ALA A 142 8.15 0.13 1.96
C ALA A 142 6.87 0.30 1.13
N PHE A 143 6.79 1.37 0.34
CA PHE A 143 5.62 1.62 -0.51
C PHE A 143 5.43 0.54 -1.57
N CYS A 144 6.51 0.12 -2.24
CA CYS A 144 6.46 -0.93 -3.24
C CYS A 144 5.98 -2.25 -2.65
N MET A 145 6.54 -2.66 -1.51
CA MET A 145 6.18 -3.90 -0.86
C MET A 145 4.73 -3.88 -0.33
N ALA A 146 4.30 -2.76 0.26
CA ALA A 146 2.92 -2.56 0.71
C ALA A 146 1.90 -2.66 -0.42
N THR A 147 2.25 -2.16 -1.62
CA THR A 147 1.36 -2.13 -2.79
C THR A 147 1.56 -3.32 -3.73
N GLY A 148 2.50 -4.22 -3.45
CA GLY A 148 2.78 -5.41 -4.25
C GLY A 148 3.64 -5.19 -5.49
N GLN A 149 4.30 -4.04 -5.61
CA GLN A 149 5.29 -3.76 -6.64
C GLN A 149 6.66 -4.34 -6.25
N LYS A 150 7.54 -4.54 -7.23
CA LYS A 150 8.94 -4.97 -7.00
C LYS A 150 9.84 -3.75 -6.83
N PRO A 151 10.44 -3.50 -5.64
CA PRO A 151 11.23 -2.30 -5.38
C PRO A 151 12.37 -2.08 -6.39
N THR A 152 13.17 -3.12 -6.66
CA THR A 152 14.30 -3.04 -7.59
C THR A 152 13.88 -2.73 -9.03
N GLY A 153 12.70 -3.21 -9.45
CA GLY A 153 12.13 -2.90 -10.76
C GLY A 153 11.51 -1.50 -10.84
N VAL A 154 11.10 -0.90 -9.72
CA VAL A 154 10.68 0.50 -9.66
C VAL A 154 11.91 1.41 -9.71
N LEU A 155 12.92 1.13 -8.89
CA LEU A 155 14.18 1.87 -8.83
C LEU A 155 14.90 1.90 -10.18
N GLU A 156 14.98 0.76 -10.87
CA GLU A 156 15.57 0.69 -12.22
C GLU A 156 14.81 1.53 -13.24
N ARG A 157 13.48 1.41 -13.29
CA ARG A 157 12.66 2.07 -14.32
C ARG A 157 12.46 3.56 -14.08
N GLN A 158 12.39 4.00 -12.84
CA GLN A 158 12.05 5.39 -12.49
C GLN A 158 13.27 6.23 -12.12
N PHE A 159 14.32 5.61 -11.58
CA PHE A 159 15.50 6.31 -11.06
C PHE A 159 16.79 5.88 -11.77
N GLY A 160 16.70 5.00 -12.78
CA GLY A 160 17.86 4.50 -13.51
C GLY A 160 18.83 3.67 -12.67
N MET A 161 18.48 3.31 -11.43
CA MET A 161 19.37 2.61 -10.51
C MET A 161 19.46 1.12 -10.89
N PRO A 162 20.65 0.59 -11.24
CA PRO A 162 20.79 -0.82 -11.58
C PRO A 162 20.33 -1.73 -10.45
N ARG A 163 19.64 -2.84 -10.78
CA ARG A 163 19.11 -3.78 -9.77
C ARG A 163 20.14 -4.26 -8.74
N PRO A 164 21.40 -4.60 -9.11
CA PRO A 164 22.40 -4.99 -8.12
C PRO A 164 22.72 -3.86 -7.12
N THR A 165 22.76 -2.62 -7.60
CA THR A 165 22.95 -1.43 -6.77
C THR A 165 21.78 -1.23 -5.82
N ALA A 166 20.54 -1.26 -6.33
CA ALA A 166 19.33 -1.16 -5.52
C ALA A 166 19.27 -2.23 -4.42
N SER A 167 19.51 -3.50 -4.77
CA SER A 167 19.55 -4.61 -3.81
C SER A 167 20.60 -4.40 -2.71
N ARG A 168 21.79 -3.93 -3.09
CA ARG A 168 22.87 -3.62 -2.14
C ARG A 168 22.45 -2.50 -1.18
N TRP A 169 21.88 -1.41 -1.69
CA TRP A 169 21.45 -0.28 -0.87
C TRP A 169 20.32 -0.66 0.09
N ILE A 170 19.32 -1.42 -0.38
CA ILE A 170 18.25 -1.97 0.48
C ILE A 170 18.83 -2.84 1.59
N SER A 171 19.80 -3.69 1.27
CA SER A 171 20.47 -4.54 2.28
C SER A 171 21.22 -3.70 3.32
N ILE A 172 21.91 -2.63 2.90
CA ILE A 172 22.59 -1.72 3.81
C ILE A 172 21.60 -0.93 4.67
N ALA A 173 20.52 -0.41 4.10
CA ALA A 173 19.46 0.28 4.85
C ALA A 173 18.88 -0.63 5.95
N ARG A 174 18.61 -1.90 5.63
CA ARG A 174 18.16 -2.89 6.62
C ARG A 174 19.20 -3.14 7.70
N LYS A 175 20.47 -3.33 7.31
CA LYS A 175 21.58 -3.56 8.25
C LYS A 175 21.78 -2.37 9.20
N ARG A 176 21.55 -1.14 8.74
CA ARG A 176 21.63 0.09 9.54
C ARG A 176 20.38 0.36 10.38
N GLY A 177 19.33 -0.47 10.27
CA GLY A 177 18.06 -0.25 10.96
C GLY A 177 17.21 0.89 10.38
N ILE A 178 17.63 1.48 9.25
CA ILE A 178 16.85 2.50 8.52
C ILE A 178 15.61 1.82 7.91
N LEU A 179 15.78 0.62 7.34
CA LEU A 179 14.67 -0.17 6.84
C LEU A 179 14.30 -1.29 7.82
N SER A 180 13.02 -1.40 8.14
CA SER A 180 12.43 -2.50 8.90
C SER A 180 11.35 -3.19 8.09
N ASP A 181 11.24 -4.50 8.21
CA ASP A 181 10.15 -5.31 7.64
C ASP A 181 9.06 -5.62 8.72
N ALA A 182 9.04 -4.86 9.83
CA ALA A 182 8.05 -5.03 10.89
C ALA A 182 6.68 -4.46 10.49
N HIS A 183 5.61 -5.16 10.88
CA HIS A 183 4.21 -4.78 10.65
C HIS A 183 3.39 -5.01 11.91
N GLU A 184 2.54 -4.04 12.26
CA GLU A 184 1.73 -4.07 13.47
C GLU A 184 0.29 -3.63 13.17
N PHE A 185 -0.69 -4.30 13.77
CA PHE A 185 -2.09 -3.90 13.70
C PHE A 185 -2.42 -2.97 14.87
N VAL A 186 -3.04 -1.84 14.58
CA VAL A 186 -3.43 -0.82 15.55
C VAL A 186 -4.95 -0.73 15.58
N ARG A 187 -5.54 -0.90 16.76
CA ARG A 187 -7.00 -0.89 16.97
C ARG A 187 -7.56 0.54 17.07
N ASP A 188 -6.83 1.45 17.70
CA ASP A 188 -7.24 2.82 17.93
C ASP A 188 -6.22 3.80 17.35
N ALA A 189 -6.53 4.46 16.23
CA ALA A 189 -5.68 5.50 15.61
C ALA A 189 -5.37 6.70 16.52
N GLU A 190 -6.06 6.91 17.64
CA GLU A 190 -5.63 7.88 18.64
C GLU A 190 -4.25 7.50 19.24
N ASP A 191 -3.90 6.20 19.23
CA ASP A 191 -2.56 5.73 19.61
C ASP A 191 -1.47 6.16 18.62
N LEU A 192 -1.80 6.49 17.35
CA LEU A 192 -0.83 7.08 16.41
C LEU A 192 -0.43 8.50 16.80
N ILE A 193 -1.28 9.20 17.55
CA ILE A 193 -1.10 10.60 17.96
C ILE A 193 -0.40 10.67 19.33
N SER A 194 -0.43 9.59 20.12
CA SER A 194 0.15 9.54 21.46
C SER A 194 1.65 9.21 21.43
N ARG A 195 2.45 10.12 22.02
CA ARG A 195 3.92 10.06 22.11
C ARG A 195 4.48 8.78 22.79
N ASP A 196 3.69 8.09 23.61
CA ASP A 196 4.19 7.04 24.53
C ASP A 196 4.07 5.59 24.01
N LYS A 197 3.32 5.33 22.93
CA LYS A 197 3.09 3.95 22.43
C LYS A 197 3.99 3.51 21.28
N PHE A 198 4.82 4.40 20.72
CA PHE A 198 5.77 4.07 19.65
C PHE A 198 6.93 3.15 20.09
N ILE A 199 6.99 2.79 21.37
CA ILE A 199 7.94 1.83 21.91
C ILE A 199 7.21 0.50 22.20
N ARG A 200 7.25 -0.38 21.20
CA ARG A 200 7.05 -1.85 21.27
C ARG A 200 5.62 -2.36 21.50
N TYR A 201 4.96 -2.83 20.43
CA TYR A 201 4.12 -4.02 20.52
C TYR A 201 4.27 -4.94 19.29
N SER A 202 5.03 -6.03 19.44
CA SER A 202 4.96 -7.17 18.52
C SER A 202 3.79 -8.07 18.93
N VAL A 203 2.63 -7.95 18.28
CA VAL A 203 1.49 -8.86 18.53
C VAL A 203 1.58 -10.09 17.61
N PRO A 204 1.64 -11.32 18.12
CA PRO A 204 1.69 -12.54 17.32
C PRO A 204 0.40 -12.78 16.52
N LEU A 205 0.56 -13.27 15.29
CA LEU A 205 -0.49 -13.58 14.29
C LEU A 205 -1.60 -14.56 14.75
N GLU A 206 -1.43 -15.25 15.88
CA GLU A 206 -2.33 -16.34 16.31
C GLU A 206 -3.66 -15.85 16.91
N GLU A 207 -3.76 -14.59 17.34
CA GLU A 207 -4.99 -14.06 17.96
C GLU A 207 -6.07 -13.64 16.96
N PHE A 208 -5.76 -13.53 15.66
CA PHE A 208 -6.73 -13.10 14.64
C PHE A 208 -7.77 -14.20 14.28
N ASN A 209 -7.45 -15.48 14.49
CA ASN A 209 -8.30 -16.59 14.06
C ASN A 209 -9.27 -17.13 15.12
N ARG A 210 -9.32 -16.56 16.33
CA ARG A 210 -10.16 -17.08 17.44
C ARG A 210 -11.54 -16.43 17.59
N GLY A 211 -11.98 -15.60 16.64
CA GLY A 211 -13.23 -14.83 16.73
C GLY A 211 -14.32 -15.18 15.72
N ARG A 212 -14.45 -16.45 15.30
CA ARG A 212 -15.65 -16.95 14.60
C ARG A 212 -16.60 -17.62 15.57
#